data_AF-A0A5E4QG69-F1
#
_entry.id   AF-A0A5E4QG69-F1
#
_cell.length_a   1.000
_cell.length_b   1.000
_cell.length_c   1.000
_cell.angle_alpha   90.00
_cell.angle_beta   90.00
_cell.angle_gamma   90.00
#
_symmetry.space_group_name_H-M   'P 1'
#
loop_
_entity.id
_entity.type
_entity.pdbx_description
1 polymer ?
#
loop_
_entity_poly.entity_id
_entity_poly.type
_entity_poly.pdbx_seq_one_letter_code
_entity_poly.pdbx_strand_id
1 'polypeptide(L)'
;MESFAYLCRSFLFLTLLMSAIAEKNRIEDTNVQTVPSDLRRVVSEAVAIERRFLQGGTVEQNCSSEEDEVSNTPCPPSKYRSASGECNNVRHRPWGRRGDVFIRLLTPNYADGVSQPRTSPHLPEASLVIQAVSQLTEDNQNDYVTSMLAAWGQLLMDDLVATSNGN
;
A
#
# COMPACT_ATOMS: atom_id res chain seq x y z
N MET A 1 -21.59 28.84 -34.41
CA MET A 1 -21.46 29.59 -33.14
C MET A 1 -21.35 28.66 -31.93
N GLU A 2 -22.17 27.60 -31.85
CA GLU A 2 -22.09 26.53 -30.84
C GLU A 2 -20.66 25.96 -30.64
N SER A 3 -19.98 25.53 -31.72
CA SER A 3 -18.65 24.89 -31.64
C SER A 3 -17.56 25.77 -30.98
N PHE A 4 -17.59 27.08 -31.21
CA PHE A 4 -16.64 28.02 -30.58
C PHE A 4 -16.90 28.16 -29.07
N ALA A 5 -18.17 28.14 -28.65
CA ALA A 5 -18.53 28.17 -27.24
C ALA A 5 -18.12 26.88 -26.51
N TYR A 6 -18.23 25.71 -27.15
CA TYR A 6 -17.72 24.44 -26.61
C TYR A 6 -16.19 24.45 -26.48
N LEU A 7 -15.47 24.95 -27.49
CA LEU A 7 -14.01 25.04 -27.46
C LEU A 7 -13.53 25.96 -26.32
N CYS A 8 -14.20 27.11 -26.15
CA CYS A 8 -13.86 28.09 -25.13
C CYS A 8 -14.15 27.55 -23.71
N ARG A 9 -15.28 26.85 -23.51
CA ARG A 9 -15.57 26.14 -22.26
C ARG A 9 -14.55 25.05 -21.98
N SER A 10 -14.18 24.25 -22.99
CA SER A 10 -13.17 23.20 -22.86
C SER A 10 -11.80 23.77 -22.45
N PHE A 11 -11.40 24.91 -23.01
CA PHE A 11 -10.16 25.59 -22.63
C PHE A 11 -10.20 26.11 -21.19
N LEU A 12 -11.32 26.72 -20.77
CA LEU A 12 -11.48 27.19 -19.39
C LEU A 12 -11.46 26.05 -18.36
N PHE A 13 -12.07 24.90 -18.69
CA PHE A 13 -11.98 23.72 -17.82
C PHE A 13 -10.56 23.17 -17.76
N LEU A 14 -9.84 23.14 -18.89
CA LEU A 14 -8.46 22.68 -18.93
C LEU A 14 -7.53 23.60 -18.11
N THR A 15 -7.67 24.92 -18.22
CA THR A 15 -6.84 25.86 -17.45
C THR A 15 -7.14 25.80 -15.96
N LEU A 16 -8.41 25.61 -15.58
CA LEU A 16 -8.82 25.45 -14.19
C LEU A 16 -8.34 24.13 -13.58
N LEU A 17 -8.33 23.05 -14.37
CA LEU A 17 -7.75 21.77 -13.98
C LEU A 17 -6.23 21.90 -13.77
N MET A 18 -5.53 22.56 -14.70
CA MET A 18 -4.07 22.75 -14.61
C MET A 18 -3.67 23.64 -13.42
N SER A 19 -4.44 24.69 -13.10
CA SER A 19 -4.18 25.52 -11.93
C SER A 19 -4.43 24.79 -10.62
N ALA A 20 -5.47 23.95 -10.54
CA ALA A 20 -5.73 23.10 -9.38
C ALA A 20 -4.63 22.06 -9.16
N ILE A 21 -4.11 21.46 -10.24
CA ILE A 21 -2.97 20.54 -10.17
C ILE A 21 -1.70 21.28 -9.70
N ALA A 22 -1.44 22.48 -10.21
CA ALA A 22 -0.30 23.30 -9.81
C ALA A 22 -0.36 23.70 -8.33
N GLU A 23 -1.53 24.09 -7.83
CA GLU A 23 -1.72 24.45 -6.42
C GLU A 23 -1.55 23.23 -5.49
N LYS A 24 -2.06 22.06 -5.90
CA LYS A 24 -1.84 20.80 -5.17
C LYS A 24 -0.34 20.49 -5.03
N ASN A 25 0.41 20.57 -6.14
CA ASN A 25 1.86 20.31 -6.12
C ASN A 25 2.60 21.31 -5.23
N ARG A 26 2.19 22.59 -5.25
CA ARG A 26 2.78 23.66 -4.43
C ARG A 26 2.56 23.44 -2.93
N ILE A 27 1.37 23.02 -2.53
CA ILE A 27 1.05 22.69 -1.13
C ILE A 27 1.91 21.53 -0.64
N GLU A 28 2.10 20.51 -1.48
CA GLU A 28 2.90 19.33 -1.13
C GLU A 28 4.39 19.66 -0.97
N ASP A 29 4.97 20.45 -1.88
CA ASP A 29 6.35 20.92 -1.77
C ASP A 29 6.55 21.81 -0.52
N THR A 30 5.54 22.61 -0.18
CA THR A 30 5.54 23.44 1.03
C THR A 30 5.54 22.58 2.29
N ASN A 31 4.79 21.47 2.30
CA ASN A 31 4.73 20.55 3.43
C ASN A 31 6.03 19.77 3.67
N VAL A 32 6.79 19.46 2.62
CA VAL A 32 8.13 18.85 2.80
C VAL A 32 9.12 19.88 3.32
N GLN A 33 9.00 21.15 2.90
CA GLN A 33 9.94 22.20 3.30
C GLN A 33 9.78 22.66 4.76
N THR A 34 8.62 22.45 5.38
CA THR A 34 8.39 22.72 6.82
C THR A 34 9.06 21.70 7.74
N VAL A 35 9.47 20.54 7.19
CA VAL A 35 10.14 19.49 7.94
C VAL A 35 11.57 19.91 8.32
N PRO A 36 12.06 19.56 9.53
CA PRO A 36 13.46 19.73 9.92
C PRO A 36 14.43 19.18 8.86
N SER A 37 15.58 19.85 8.67
CA SER A 37 16.52 19.53 7.58
C SER A 37 17.06 18.09 7.62
N ASP A 38 17.15 17.50 8.81
CA ASP A 38 17.58 16.11 9.03
C ASP A 38 16.52 15.08 8.64
N LEU A 39 15.24 15.46 8.56
CA LEU A 39 14.12 14.60 8.18
C LEU A 39 13.66 14.80 6.73
N ARG A 40 13.96 15.95 6.10
CA ARG A 40 13.49 16.27 4.74
C ARG A 40 13.76 15.18 3.72
N ARG A 41 14.96 14.60 3.73
CA ARG A 41 15.32 13.49 2.82
C ARG A 41 14.40 12.28 3.02
N VAL A 42 14.23 11.84 4.26
CA VAL A 42 13.41 10.66 4.60
C VAL A 42 11.95 10.90 4.22
N VAL A 43 11.42 12.09 4.50
CA VAL A 43 10.04 12.44 4.14
C VAL A 43 9.86 12.52 2.62
N SER A 44 10.81 13.13 1.90
CA SER A 44 10.74 13.18 0.44
C SER A 44 10.79 11.79 -0.20
N GLU A 45 11.62 10.89 0.34
CA GLU A 45 11.70 9.50 -0.10
C GLU A 45 10.39 8.76 0.19
N ALA A 46 9.80 8.96 1.38
CA ALA A 46 8.51 8.36 1.74
C ALA A 46 7.39 8.78 0.80
N VAL A 47 7.25 10.09 0.56
CA VAL A 47 6.24 10.63 -0.37
C VAL A 47 6.44 10.09 -1.78
N ALA A 48 7.68 9.99 -2.24
CA ALA A 48 7.99 9.42 -3.56
C ALA A 48 7.60 7.93 -3.66
N ILE A 49 7.83 7.13 -2.60
CA ILE A 49 7.45 5.72 -2.55
C ILE A 49 5.92 5.55 -2.58
N GLU A 50 5.18 6.33 -1.77
CA GLU A 50 3.71 6.28 -1.77
C GLU A 50 3.13 6.63 -3.13
N ARG A 51 3.64 7.70 -3.76
CA ARG A 51 3.18 8.11 -5.10
C ARG A 51 3.40 7.01 -6.13
N ARG A 52 4.55 6.34 -6.10
CA ARG A 52 4.84 5.22 -7.01
C ARG A 52 3.84 4.08 -6.81
N PHE A 53 3.54 3.73 -5.56
CA PHE A 53 2.56 2.68 -5.24
C PHE A 53 1.16 3.04 -5.74
N LEU A 54 0.70 4.28 -5.50
CA LEU A 54 -0.60 4.77 -5.97
C LEU A 54 -0.71 4.82 -7.51
N GLN A 55 0.41 4.98 -8.21
CA GLN A 55 0.47 4.98 -9.67
C GLN A 55 0.54 3.57 -10.27
N GLY A 56 0.37 2.51 -9.46
CA GLY A 56 0.44 1.13 -9.92
C GLY A 56 1.87 0.69 -10.27
N GLY A 57 2.88 1.37 -9.74
CA GLY A 57 4.27 0.98 -9.93
C GLY A 57 4.51 -0.40 -9.33
N THR A 58 4.77 -1.39 -10.17
CA THR A 58 5.25 -2.69 -9.74
C THR A 58 6.71 -2.55 -9.35
N VAL A 59 7.08 -3.06 -8.17
CA VAL A 59 8.48 -3.40 -7.93
C VAL A 59 8.72 -4.62 -8.81
N GLU A 60 9.53 -4.49 -9.86
CA GLU A 60 10.05 -5.66 -10.59
C GLU A 60 10.80 -6.51 -9.57
N GLN A 61 10.08 -7.48 -9.00
CA GLN A 61 10.66 -8.46 -8.13
C GLN A 61 11.32 -9.47 -9.05
N ASN A 62 12.56 -9.15 -9.44
CA ASN A 62 13.43 -10.14 -10.06
C ASN A 62 13.59 -11.23 -9.00
N CYS A 63 12.88 -12.35 -9.17
CA CYS A 63 12.97 -13.52 -8.30
C CYS A 63 14.29 -14.28 -8.52
N SER A 64 15.38 -13.56 -8.84
CA SER A 64 16.71 -14.11 -8.77
C SER A 64 17.01 -14.35 -7.29
N SER A 65 17.51 -15.53 -6.99
CA SER A 65 17.95 -15.98 -5.66
C SER A 65 19.18 -15.23 -5.13
N GLU A 66 19.36 -13.97 -5.54
CA GLU A 66 20.44 -13.09 -5.10
C GLU A 66 20.04 -12.42 -3.79
N GLU A 67 19.65 -13.23 -2.80
CA GLU A 67 19.67 -12.81 -1.40
C GLU A 67 21.09 -12.35 -0.99
N ASP A 68 22.10 -12.75 -1.78
CA ASP A 68 23.52 -12.47 -1.56
C ASP A 68 23.99 -11.08 -2.05
N GLU A 69 23.39 -10.46 -3.07
CA GLU A 69 23.87 -9.14 -3.55
C GLU A 69 23.36 -7.97 -2.69
N VAL A 70 22.09 -7.99 -2.26
CA VAL A 70 21.54 -6.96 -1.35
C VAL A 70 22.17 -7.07 0.04
N SER A 71 22.64 -8.26 0.43
CA SER A 71 23.34 -8.52 1.69
C SER A 71 24.70 -7.81 1.79
N ASN A 72 25.39 -7.55 0.68
CA ASN A 72 26.75 -6.97 0.71
C ASN A 72 26.80 -5.45 0.86
N THR A 73 25.67 -4.74 0.72
CA THR A 73 25.64 -3.30 0.94
C THR A 73 25.47 -3.00 2.44
N PRO A 74 26.43 -2.37 3.13
CA PRO A 74 26.33 -2.08 4.56
C PRO A 74 25.26 -1.03 4.85
N CYS A 75 24.47 -1.23 5.91
CA CYS A 75 23.42 -0.29 6.32
C CYS A 75 24.02 1.04 6.78
N PRO A 76 23.64 2.18 6.17
CA PRO A 76 24.13 3.48 6.62
C PRO A 76 23.57 3.81 8.01
N PRO A 77 24.38 4.38 8.92
CA PRO A 77 23.87 4.82 10.20
C PRO A 77 22.84 5.94 10.00
N SER A 78 21.68 5.81 10.65
CA SER A 78 20.62 6.80 10.61
C SER A 78 19.99 6.94 11.99
N LYS A 79 19.60 8.17 12.33
CA LYS A 79 18.82 8.45 13.55
C LYS A 79 17.34 8.06 13.39
N TYR A 80 16.86 7.98 12.15
CA TYR A 80 15.45 7.77 11.82
C TYR A 80 15.27 6.50 11.00
N ARG A 81 14.06 5.92 11.08
CA ARG A 81 13.67 4.79 10.24
C ARG A 81 13.68 5.21 8.78
N SER A 82 14.08 4.30 7.91
CA SER A 82 13.90 4.46 6.47
C SER A 82 12.41 4.39 6.13
N ALA A 83 12.00 5.10 5.08
CA ALA A 83 10.62 5.05 4.61
C ALA A 83 10.21 3.68 4.07
N SER A 84 11.17 2.90 3.56
CA SER A 84 10.94 1.53 3.07
C SER A 84 10.93 0.48 4.19
N GLY A 85 11.41 0.79 5.40
CA GLY A 85 11.64 -0.17 6.47
C GLY A 85 12.97 -0.94 6.36
N GLU A 86 13.72 -0.74 5.27
CA GLU A 86 15.04 -1.33 5.06
C GLU A 86 16.05 -0.92 6.15
N CYS A 87 16.99 -1.80 6.47
CA CYS A 87 18.03 -1.60 7.49
C CYS A 87 17.51 -1.50 8.94
N ASN A 88 16.25 -1.83 9.20
CA ASN A 88 15.77 -2.07 10.57
C ASN A 88 16.56 -3.23 11.22
N ASN A 89 16.81 -4.28 10.44
CA ASN A 89 17.73 -5.36 10.81
C ASN A 89 19.03 -5.22 10.01
N VAL A 90 20.12 -4.86 10.68
CA VAL A 90 21.44 -4.64 10.04
C VAL A 90 22.11 -5.92 9.53
N ARG A 91 21.73 -7.09 10.06
CA ARG A 91 22.22 -8.41 9.61
C ARG A 91 21.41 -8.92 8.42
N HIS A 92 20.12 -8.58 8.40
CA HIS A 92 19.20 -8.96 7.34
C HIS A 92 18.46 -7.72 6.86
N ARG A 93 19.18 -6.91 6.08
CA ARG A 93 18.72 -5.63 5.51
C ARG A 93 17.27 -5.64 4.99
N PRO A 94 16.81 -6.67 4.24
CA PRO A 94 15.46 -6.65 3.66
C PRO A 94 14.33 -7.04 4.63
N TRP A 95 14.61 -7.58 5.81
CA TRP A 95 13.55 -8.10 6.69
C TRP A 95 12.58 -7.01 7.15
N GLY A 96 11.30 -7.21 6.84
CA GLY A 96 10.22 -6.30 7.22
C GLY A 96 10.17 -5.02 6.38
N ARG A 97 10.92 -4.93 5.28
CA ARG A 97 10.76 -3.82 4.34
C ARG A 97 9.44 -3.93 3.59
N ARG A 98 8.90 -2.79 3.19
CA ARG A 98 7.73 -2.70 2.33
C ARG A 98 8.01 -3.28 0.95
N GLY A 99 7.00 -3.91 0.37
CA GLY A 99 7.04 -4.47 -0.99
C GLY A 99 7.76 -5.81 -1.08
N ASP A 100 8.16 -6.38 0.06
CA ASP A 100 8.67 -7.75 0.10
C ASP A 100 7.52 -8.78 0.17
N VAL A 101 7.84 -10.03 -0.14
CA VAL A 101 6.88 -11.13 -0.02
C VAL A 101 6.55 -11.43 1.44
N PHE A 102 5.31 -11.86 1.71
CA PHE A 102 4.95 -12.35 3.04
C PHE A 102 5.71 -13.64 3.39
N ILE A 103 6.17 -13.73 4.63
CA ILE A 103 6.74 -14.96 5.19
C ILE A 103 5.63 -16.01 5.30
N ARG A 104 5.89 -17.22 4.81
CA ARG A 104 4.97 -18.36 4.92
C ARG A 104 5.29 -19.16 6.18
N LEU A 105 4.37 -19.18 7.14
CA LEU A 105 4.47 -20.03 8.34
C LEU A 105 4.15 -21.50 8.06
N LEU A 106 3.37 -21.77 7.01
CA LEU A 106 2.95 -23.09 6.55
C LEU A 106 3.13 -23.20 5.03
N THR A 107 3.26 -24.43 4.53
CA THR A 107 3.32 -24.72 3.09
C THR A 107 2.04 -24.25 2.39
N PRO A 108 2.13 -23.61 1.21
CA PRO A 108 0.95 -23.24 0.42
C PRO A 108 0.10 -24.45 0.02
N ASN A 109 -1.20 -24.24 -0.14
CA ASN A 109 -2.16 -25.25 -0.59
C ASN A 109 -2.99 -24.72 -1.78
N TYR A 110 -2.37 -24.70 -2.95
CA TYR A 110 -3.00 -24.31 -4.23
C TYR A 110 -3.59 -25.52 -4.95
N ALA A 111 -4.55 -25.31 -5.85
CA ALA A 111 -5.21 -26.38 -6.61
C ALA A 111 -4.24 -27.15 -7.52
N ASP A 112 -3.26 -26.45 -8.08
CA ASP A 112 -2.19 -27.00 -8.92
C ASP A 112 -0.86 -27.17 -8.16
N GLY A 113 -0.85 -26.89 -6.85
CA GLY A 113 0.35 -26.88 -6.03
C GLY A 113 1.27 -25.68 -6.22
N VAL A 114 0.93 -24.71 -7.08
CA VAL A 114 1.80 -23.59 -7.45
C VAL A 114 1.15 -22.23 -7.22
N SER A 115 0.05 -21.92 -7.91
CA SER A 115 -0.55 -20.58 -7.89
C SER A 115 -2.06 -20.54 -8.07
N GLN A 116 -2.68 -21.58 -8.62
CA GLN A 116 -4.11 -21.57 -8.85
C GLN A 116 -4.87 -21.65 -7.52
N PRO A 117 -5.77 -20.69 -7.23
CA PRO A 117 -6.58 -20.76 -6.02
C PRO A 117 -7.50 -21.98 -6.06
N ARG A 118 -7.77 -22.56 -4.89
CA ARG A 118 -8.72 -23.68 -4.78
C ARG A 118 -10.15 -23.18 -4.98
N THR A 119 -10.92 -23.91 -5.78
CA THR A 119 -12.30 -23.57 -6.12
C THR A 119 -13.22 -24.80 -5.99
N SER A 120 -14.50 -24.62 -6.31
CA SER A 120 -15.49 -25.71 -6.40
C SER A 120 -14.98 -26.83 -7.34
N PRO A 121 -15.19 -28.13 -7.01
CA PRO A 121 -16.04 -28.68 -5.95
C PRO A 121 -15.34 -28.86 -4.60
N HIS A 122 -14.05 -28.53 -4.48
CA HIS A 122 -13.28 -28.79 -3.25
C HIS A 122 -13.57 -27.82 -2.10
N LEU A 123 -14.15 -26.66 -2.42
CA LEU A 123 -14.58 -25.63 -1.47
C LEU A 123 -15.94 -25.07 -1.92
N PRO A 124 -16.83 -24.72 -0.99
CA PRO A 124 -18.08 -24.04 -1.33
C PRO A 124 -17.80 -22.68 -1.97
N GLU A 125 -18.78 -22.18 -2.73
CA GLU A 125 -18.71 -20.81 -3.26
C GLU A 125 -18.67 -19.81 -2.09
N ALA A 126 -17.81 -18.79 -2.20
CA ALA A 126 -17.64 -17.78 -1.15
C ALA A 126 -18.96 -17.06 -0.82
N SER A 127 -19.81 -16.79 -1.83
CA SER A 127 -21.11 -16.12 -1.63
C SER A 127 -22.06 -16.95 -0.77
N LEU A 128 -22.08 -18.27 -0.95
CA LEU A 128 -22.90 -19.19 -0.18
C LEU A 128 -22.44 -19.26 1.28
N VAL A 129 -21.12 -19.24 1.52
CA VAL A 129 -20.57 -19.18 2.89
C VAL A 129 -20.95 -17.86 3.56
N ILE A 130 -20.83 -16.72 2.87
CA ILE A 130 -21.22 -15.41 3.39
C ILE A 130 -22.71 -15.39 3.74
N GLN A 131 -23.57 -15.90 2.85
CA GLN A 131 -25.00 -15.98 3.09
C GLN A 131 -25.30 -16.84 4.32
N ALA A 132 -24.72 -18.05 4.41
CA ALA A 132 -24.91 -18.94 5.53
C ALA A 132 -24.46 -18.30 6.86
N VAL A 133 -23.27 -17.68 6.89
CA VAL A 133 -22.74 -17.01 8.09
C VAL A 133 -23.62 -15.83 8.49
N SER A 134 -24.07 -15.01 7.54
CA SER A 134 -24.94 -13.87 7.82
C SER A 134 -26.28 -14.27 8.44
N GLN A 135 -26.85 -15.41 8.05
CA GLN A 135 -28.09 -15.95 8.62
C GLN A 135 -27.90 -16.50 10.02
N LEU A 136 -26.70 -16.98 10.36
CA LEU A 136 -26.35 -17.52 11.67
C LEU A 136 -25.81 -16.47 12.64
N THR A 137 -25.49 -15.26 12.15
CA THR A 137 -24.93 -14.19 12.98
C THR A 137 -26.07 -13.45 13.69
N GLU A 138 -26.05 -13.47 15.01
CA GLU A 138 -26.96 -12.69 15.85
C GLU A 138 -26.34 -11.33 16.21
N ASP A 139 -27.18 -10.29 16.29
CA ASP A 139 -26.77 -8.98 16.79
C ASP A 139 -26.56 -9.05 18.30
N ASN A 140 -25.30 -9.19 18.71
CA ASN A 140 -24.89 -9.23 20.11
C ASN A 140 -24.15 -7.94 20.47
N GLN A 141 -24.89 -7.00 21.07
CA GLN A 141 -24.30 -5.78 21.61
C GLN A 141 -23.47 -6.11 22.85
N ASN A 142 -22.30 -5.48 22.96
CA ASN A 142 -21.40 -5.66 24.09
C ASN A 142 -21.20 -4.33 24.80
N ASP A 143 -21.73 -4.22 26.02
CA ASP A 143 -21.71 -3.00 26.83
C ASP A 143 -20.30 -2.51 27.20
N TYR A 144 -19.29 -3.38 27.07
CA TYR A 144 -17.91 -3.08 27.43
C TYR A 144 -16.99 -2.83 26.23
N VAL A 145 -17.50 -2.97 25.00
CA VAL A 145 -16.71 -2.79 23.77
C VAL A 145 -17.25 -1.60 22.98
N THR A 146 -16.38 -0.63 22.72
CA THR A 146 -16.73 0.53 21.91
C THR A 146 -16.45 0.24 20.43
N SER A 147 -17.15 0.97 19.54
CA SER A 147 -16.90 0.94 18.10
C SER A 147 -15.46 1.37 17.74
N MET A 148 -14.78 2.09 18.63
CA MET A 148 -13.37 2.46 18.48
C MET A 148 -12.46 1.24 18.35
N LEU A 149 -12.82 0.09 18.95
CA LEU A 149 -12.03 -1.14 18.81
C LEU A 149 -11.91 -1.58 17.36
N ALA A 150 -13.01 -1.54 16.59
CA ALA A 150 -13.01 -1.91 15.18
C ALA A 150 -12.20 -0.91 14.35
N ALA A 151 -12.39 0.40 14.59
CA ALA A 151 -11.65 1.44 13.88
C ALA A 151 -10.13 1.37 14.14
N TRP A 152 -9.74 1.11 15.39
CA TRP A 152 -8.34 0.92 15.78
C TRP A 152 -7.75 -0.36 15.15
N GLY A 153 -8.53 -1.45 15.10
CA GLY A 153 -8.12 -2.67 14.42
C GLY A 153 -7.82 -2.44 12.94
N GLN A 154 -8.68 -1.68 12.25
CA GLN A 154 -8.45 -1.32 10.86
C GLN A 154 -7.19 -0.45 10.69
N LEU A 155 -7.00 0.55 11.55
CA LEU A 155 -5.80 1.40 11.54
C LEU A 155 -4.51 0.58 11.69
N LEU A 156 -4.49 -0.38 12.61
CA LEU A 156 -3.34 -1.26 12.80
C LEU A 156 -3.11 -2.18 11.60
N MET A 157 -4.15 -2.74 11.02
CA MET A 157 -4.01 -3.60 9.84
C MET A 157 -3.46 -2.81 8.64
N ASP A 158 -3.96 -1.60 8.41
CA ASP A 158 -3.53 -0.74 7.30
C ASP A 158 -2.08 -0.23 7.46
N ASP A 159 -1.57 -0.14 8.70
CA ASP A 159 -0.15 0.17 8.97
C ASP A 159 0.78 -1.03 8.73
N LEU A 160 0.31 -2.25 9.03
CA LEU A 160 1.14 -3.46 9.00
C LEU A 160 1.14 -4.17 7.64
N VAL A 161 0.00 -4.19 6.93
CA VAL A 161 -0.21 -5.07 5.78
C VAL A 161 -0.91 -4.33 4.66
N ALA A 162 -0.32 -4.40 3.46
CA ALA A 162 -0.98 -4.02 2.22
C ALA A 162 -0.68 -5.06 1.14
N THR A 163 -1.69 -5.43 0.37
CA THR A 163 -1.54 -6.29 -0.81
C THR A 163 -1.87 -5.49 -2.05
N SER A 164 -0.96 -5.45 -3.03
CA SER A 164 -1.29 -4.92 -4.35
C SER A 164 -2.06 -6.00 -5.11
N ASN A 165 -3.33 -5.71 -5.43
CA ASN A 165 -4.04 -6.49 -6.43
C ASN A 165 -3.54 -5.98 -7.79
N GLY A 166 -2.69 -6.76 -8.45
CA GLY A 166 -2.31 -6.50 -9.83
C GLY A 166 -3.54 -6.66 -10.72
N ASN A 167 -4.21 -5.54 -11.02
CA ASN A 167 -5.16 -5.43 -12.12
C ASN A 167 -4.46 -4.80 -13.31
#